data_AF-A0AB36H1M1-F1
#
_entry.id   AF-A0AB36H1M1-F1
#
_cell.length_a   1.000
_cell.length_b   1.000
_cell.length_c   1.000
_cell.angle_alpha   90.00
_cell.angle_beta   90.00
_cell.angle_gamma   90.00
#
_symmetry.space_group_name_H-M   'P 1'
#
loop_
_entity.id
_entity.type
_entity.pdbx_description
1 polymer ?
#
loop_
_entity_poly.entity_id
_entity_poly.type
_entity_poly.pdbx_seq_one_letter_code
_entity_poly.pdbx_strand_id
1 'polypeptide(L)'
;MHTEAVALALHDESARPRLARERGRLITGIADTFRELEKTEPIALSAQPEAIAETLLGVYLNRMVAELATGERLEKETSTIIEAILETFVHGHDGHGHRTPWNPFSVKKSLE
;
A
#
# COMPACT_ATOMS: atom_id res chain seq x y z
N MET A 1 14.47 -28.08 -4.32
CA MET A 1 14.66 -27.81 -5.76
C MET A 1 13.96 -26.52 -6.26
N HIS A 2 13.44 -25.63 -5.41
CA HIS A 2 12.86 -24.33 -5.85
C HIS A 2 13.82 -23.14 -5.76
N THR A 3 14.93 -23.26 -5.01
CA THR A 3 15.89 -22.17 -4.76
C THR A 3 16.81 -21.89 -5.96
N GLU A 4 17.20 -22.90 -6.72
CA GLU A 4 18.11 -22.74 -7.88
C GLU A 4 17.42 -22.08 -9.08
N ALA A 5 16.14 -22.36 -9.32
CA ALA A 5 15.38 -21.74 -10.40
C ALA A 5 15.12 -20.24 -10.16
N VAL A 6 14.89 -19.85 -8.90
CA VAL A 6 14.75 -18.44 -8.50
C VAL A 6 16.10 -17.71 -8.59
N ALA A 7 17.20 -18.36 -8.19
CA ALA A 7 18.54 -17.80 -8.32
C ALA A 7 18.94 -17.60 -9.80
N LEU A 8 18.62 -18.54 -10.69
CA LEU A 8 18.87 -18.43 -12.13
C LEU A 8 18.04 -17.31 -12.80
N ALA A 9 16.80 -17.09 -12.37
CA ALA A 9 15.97 -16.00 -12.88
C ALA A 9 16.43 -14.60 -12.40
N LEU A 10 17.04 -14.50 -11.21
CA LEU A 10 17.58 -13.25 -10.67
C LEU A 10 18.93 -12.82 -11.30
N HIS A 11 19.58 -13.72 -12.03
CA HIS A 11 20.78 -13.44 -12.83
C HIS A 11 20.48 -12.97 -14.26
N ASP A 12 19.21 -12.95 -14.67
CA ASP A 12 18.82 -12.36 -15.95
C ASP A 12 18.75 -10.83 -15.82
N GLU A 13 19.78 -10.13 -16.32
CA GLU A 13 19.85 -8.66 -16.33
C GLU A 13 18.63 -8.02 -17.02
N SER A 14 17.91 -8.76 -17.87
CA SER A 14 16.68 -8.28 -18.52
C SER A 14 15.45 -8.28 -17.61
N ALA A 15 15.46 -9.04 -16.51
CA ALA A 15 14.36 -9.12 -15.56
C ALA A 15 14.30 -7.89 -14.64
N ARG A 16 15.44 -7.31 -14.27
CA ARG A 16 15.49 -6.14 -13.35
C ARG A 16 14.77 -4.91 -13.91
N PRO A 17 14.98 -4.48 -15.18
CA PRO A 17 14.21 -3.39 -15.76
C PRO A 17 12.71 -3.69 -15.88
N ARG A 18 12.33 -4.96 -16.12
CA ARG A 18 10.92 -5.36 -16.16
C ARG A 18 10.27 -5.25 -14.78
N LEU A 19 10.93 -5.77 -13.74
CA LEU A 19 10.46 -5.66 -12.36
C LEU A 19 10.35 -4.20 -11.91
N ALA A 20 11.32 -3.34 -12.28
CA ALA A 20 11.26 -1.92 -11.99
C ALA A 20 10.05 -1.24 -12.66
N ARG A 21 9.73 -1.60 -13.91
CA ARG A 21 8.53 -1.10 -14.61
C ARG A 21 7.23 -1.55 -13.97
N GLU A 22 7.11 -2.83 -13.61
CA GLU A 22 5.92 -3.35 -12.94
C GLU A 22 5.73 -2.73 -11.54
N ARG A 23 6.83 -2.56 -10.78
CA ARG A 23 6.80 -1.79 -9.53
C ARG A 23 6.26 -0.37 -9.77
N GLY A 24 6.76 0.32 -10.80
CA GLY A 24 6.28 1.65 -11.18
C GLY A 24 4.77 1.66 -11.50
N ARG A 25 4.28 0.69 -12.28
CA ARG A 25 2.85 0.56 -12.61
C ARG A 25 1.98 0.35 -11.37
N LEU A 26 2.42 -0.50 -10.43
CA LEU A 26 1.70 -0.73 -9.18
C LEU A 26 1.64 0.53 -8.31
N ILE A 27 2.76 1.25 -8.20
CA ILE A 27 2.79 2.53 -7.48
C ILE A 27 1.81 3.51 -8.08
N THR A 28 1.81 3.67 -9.41
CA THR A 28 0.87 4.56 -10.11
C THR A 28 -0.59 4.16 -9.84
N GLY A 29 -0.94 2.87 -9.95
CA GLY A 29 -2.31 2.41 -9.72
C GLY A 29 -2.81 2.64 -8.30
N ILE A 30 -1.97 2.39 -7.29
CA ILE A 30 -2.30 2.65 -5.89
C ILE A 30 -2.42 4.17 -5.65
N ALA A 31 -1.51 4.97 -6.20
CA ALA A 31 -1.56 6.42 -6.09
C ALA A 31 -2.82 7.02 -6.75
N ASP A 32 -3.21 6.51 -7.92
CA ASP A 32 -4.46 6.90 -8.59
C ASP A 32 -5.69 6.59 -7.74
N THR A 33 -5.68 5.46 -7.03
CA THR A 33 -6.75 5.11 -6.09
C THR A 33 -6.86 6.15 -4.97
N PHE A 34 -5.75 6.56 -4.37
CA PHE A 34 -5.75 7.60 -3.34
C PHE A 34 -6.21 8.97 -3.86
N ARG A 35 -5.80 9.34 -5.07
CA ARG A 35 -6.27 10.59 -5.71
C ARG A 35 -7.76 10.58 -5.98
N GLU A 36 -8.32 9.43 -6.35
CA GLU A 36 -9.75 9.31 -6.57
C GLU A 36 -10.51 9.38 -5.24
N LEU A 37 -10.04 8.66 -4.22
CA LEU A 37 -10.62 8.69 -2.88
C LEU A 37 -10.62 10.10 -2.28
N GLU A 38 -9.54 10.88 -2.43
CA GLU A 38 -9.49 12.27 -1.95
C GLU A 38 -10.50 13.20 -2.65
N LYS A 39 -10.97 12.85 -3.85
CA LYS A 39 -12.03 13.60 -4.56
C LYS A 39 -13.44 13.16 -4.17
N THR A 40 -13.63 11.87 -3.91
CA THR A 40 -14.97 11.28 -3.73
C THR A 40 -15.36 11.09 -2.27
N GLU A 41 -14.39 11.02 -1.36
CA GLU A 41 -14.58 10.76 0.06
C GLU A 41 -14.13 11.96 0.90
N PRO A 42 -14.69 12.15 2.12
CA PRO A 42 -14.28 13.19 3.04
C PRO A 42 -12.95 12.84 3.74
N ILE A 43 -11.91 12.57 2.96
CA ILE A 43 -10.57 12.26 3.43
C ILE A 43 -9.57 13.32 2.97
N ALA A 44 -8.44 13.42 3.66
CA ALA A 44 -7.30 14.22 3.26
C ALA A 44 -6.01 13.44 3.46
N LEU A 45 -5.10 13.54 2.49
CA LEU A 45 -3.80 12.88 2.56
C LEU A 45 -2.76 13.82 3.19
N SER A 46 -1.96 13.32 4.13
CA SER A 46 -0.86 14.09 4.74
C SER A 46 0.46 13.98 3.96
N ALA A 47 0.50 13.13 2.94
CA ALA A 47 1.64 12.90 2.05
C ALA A 47 1.17 12.76 0.60
N GLN A 48 2.10 12.86 -0.35
CA GLN A 48 1.80 12.63 -1.77
C GLN A 48 1.32 11.18 -1.99
N PRO A 49 0.27 10.95 -2.80
CA PRO A 49 -0.26 9.61 -3.09
C PRO A 49 0.80 8.58 -3.49
N GLU A 50 1.80 8.99 -4.27
CA GLU A 50 2.92 8.15 -4.70
C GLU A 50 3.79 7.69 -3.52
N ALA A 51 4.04 8.57 -2.55
CA ALA A 51 4.84 8.22 -1.38
C ALA A 51 4.10 7.21 -0.48
N ILE A 52 2.78 7.36 -0.35
CA ILE A 52 1.93 6.40 0.36
C ILE A 52 1.93 5.05 -0.37
N ALA A 53 1.74 5.08 -1.69
CA ALA A 53 1.77 3.89 -2.54
C ALA A 53 3.12 3.14 -2.47
N GLU A 54 4.23 3.87 -2.55
CA GLU A 54 5.58 3.30 -2.40
C GLU A 54 5.79 2.62 -1.06
N THR A 55 5.30 3.25 0.02
CA THR A 55 5.41 2.73 1.38
C THR A 55 4.61 1.45 1.55
N LEU A 56 3.34 1.45 1.12
CA LEU A 56 2.45 0.30 1.19
C LEU A 56 2.99 -0.88 0.37
N LEU A 57 3.38 -0.62 -0.88
CA LEU A 57 3.93 -1.65 -1.75
C LEU A 57 5.25 -2.20 -1.19
N GLY A 58 6.11 -1.34 -0.64
CA GLY A 58 7.36 -1.74 -0.01
C GLY A 58 7.16 -2.69 1.17
N VAL A 59 6.20 -2.38 2.05
CA VAL A 59 5.84 -3.26 3.17
C VAL A 59 5.31 -4.60 2.68
N TYR A 60 4.36 -4.57 1.74
CA TYR A 60 3.74 -5.79 1.21
C TYR A 60 4.77 -6.71 0.56
N LEU A 61 5.63 -6.18 -0.32
CA LEU A 61 6.67 -6.96 -0.99
C LEU A 61 7.70 -7.53 0.00
N ASN A 62 8.15 -6.73 0.98
CA ASN A 62 9.08 -7.21 2.00
C ASN A 62 8.48 -8.34 2.84
N ARG A 63 7.17 -8.26 3.15
CA ARG A 63 6.47 -9.30 3.90
C ARG A 63 6.29 -10.57 3.09
N MET A 64 5.92 -10.47 1.81
CA MET A 64 5.89 -11.63 0.91
C MET A 64 7.25 -12.34 0.84
N VAL A 65 8.36 -11.59 0.74
CA VAL A 65 9.71 -12.18 0.73
C VAL A 65 10.00 -12.88 2.06
N ALA A 66 9.59 -12.31 3.19
CA ALA A 66 9.77 -12.93 4.51
C ALA A 66 8.94 -14.22 4.67
N GLU A 67 7.67 -14.24 4.21
CA GLU A 67 6.83 -15.45 4.21
C GLU A 67 7.46 -16.55 3.36
N LEU A 68 7.98 -16.20 2.17
CA LEU A 68 8.66 -17.16 1.30
C LEU A 68 9.95 -17.71 1.91
N ALA A 69 10.70 -16.88 2.65
CA ALA A 69 11.96 -17.27 3.27
C ALA A 69 11.77 -18.13 4.53
N THR A 70 10.72 -17.86 5.31
CA THR A 70 10.48 -18.49 6.62
C THR A 70 9.46 -19.64 6.55
N GLY A 71 8.56 -19.63 5.56
CA GLY A 71 7.41 -20.52 5.50
C GLY A 71 6.29 -20.15 6.48
N GLU A 72 6.44 -19.07 7.24
CA GLU A 72 5.44 -18.58 8.18
C GLU A 72 4.45 -17.65 7.47
N ARG A 73 3.17 -17.73 7.86
CA ARG A 73 2.14 -16.79 7.38
C ARG A 73 2.17 -15.54 8.26
N LEU A 74 2.36 -14.39 7.62
CA LEU A 74 2.53 -13.07 8.26
C LEU A 74 1.40 -12.09 7.89
N GLU A 75 0.31 -12.60 7.31
CA GLU A 75 -0.82 -11.79 6.84
C GLU A 75 -1.41 -10.88 7.91
N LYS A 76 -1.56 -11.38 9.14
CA LYS A 76 -2.15 -10.60 10.24
C LYS A 76 -1.25 -9.42 10.62
N GLU A 77 0.04 -9.68 10.83
CA GLU A 77 1.03 -8.66 11.15
C GLU A 77 1.16 -7.65 9.99
N THR A 78 1.07 -8.12 8.76
CA THR A 78 1.12 -7.28 7.56
C THR A 78 -0.09 -6.36 7.48
N SER A 79 -1.30 -6.87 7.74
CA SER A 79 -2.53 -6.06 7.81
C SER A 79 -2.41 -4.96 8.86
N THR A 80 -1.96 -5.30 10.08
CA THR A 80 -1.79 -4.32 11.16
C THR A 80 -0.79 -3.22 10.79
N ILE A 81 0.32 -3.55 10.11
CA ILE A 81 1.30 -2.55 9.66
C ILE A 81 0.70 -1.66 8.58
N ILE A 82 -0.01 -2.25 7.61
CA ILE A 82 -0.68 -1.49 6.55
C ILE A 82 -1.72 -0.53 7.15
N GLU A 83 -2.54 -1.00 8.10
CA GLU A 83 -3.52 -0.18 8.81
C GLU A 83 -2.84 1.01 9.53
N ALA A 84 -1.77 0.76 10.28
CA ALA A 84 -1.03 1.82 10.97
C ALA A 84 -0.43 2.86 10.00
N ILE A 85 0.03 2.43 8.82
CA ILE A 85 0.51 3.33 7.77
C ILE A 85 -0.63 4.18 7.23
N LEU A 86 -1.79 3.57 6.96
CA LEU A 86 -2.95 4.30 6.48
C LEU A 86 -3.46 5.30 7.54
N GLU A 87 -3.52 4.93 8.81
CA GLU A 87 -3.88 5.84 9.91
C GLU A 87 -2.91 7.03 10.04
N THR A 88 -1.64 6.84 9.65
CA THR A 88 -0.63 7.91 9.67
C THR A 88 -0.82 8.89 8.51
N PHE A 89 -1.21 8.40 7.34
CA PHE A 89 -1.23 9.20 6.11
C PHE A 89 -2.62 9.68 5.68
N VAL A 90 -3.67 8.97 6.08
CA VAL A 90 -5.07 9.24 5.71
C VAL A 90 -5.78 9.81 6.93
N HIS A 91 -6.39 10.98 6.74
CA HIS A 91 -7.19 11.65 7.76
C HIS A 91 -8.61 11.79 7.26
N GLY A 92 -9.59 11.76 8.15
CA GLY A 92 -10.91 12.31 7.84
C GLY A 92 -10.81 13.84 7.76
N HIS A 93 -11.71 14.46 7.02
CA HIS A 93 -11.85 15.91 6.97
C HIS A 93 -13.32 16.26 7.24
N ASP A 94 -13.60 16.95 8.35
CA ASP A 94 -14.96 17.46 8.57
C ASP A 94 -15.27 18.60 7.59
N GLY A 95 -16.54 18.89 7.28
CA GLY A 95 -16.90 19.97 6.34
C GLY A 95 -16.39 21.38 6.71
N HIS A 96 -15.62 21.51 7.81
CA HIS A 96 -15.06 22.73 8.36
C HIS A 96 -13.53 22.85 8.21
N GLY A 97 -12.82 21.85 7.68
CA GLY A 97 -11.36 21.97 7.51
C GLY A 97 -10.53 21.11 8.46
N HIS A 98 -11.14 20.50 9.47
CA HIS A 98 -10.41 19.84 10.54
C HIS A 98 -10.07 18.39 10.19
N ARG A 99 -8.81 18.04 10.41
CA ARG A 99 -8.34 16.66 10.30
C ARG A 99 -8.83 15.85 11.50
N THR A 100 -9.54 14.77 11.22
CA THR A 100 -9.99 13.79 12.21
C THR A 100 -9.29 12.45 11.98
N PRO A 101 -9.18 11.59 13.00
CA PRO A 101 -8.72 10.22 12.80
C PRO A 101 -9.57 9.55 11.72
N TRP A 102 -8.92 8.99 10.70
CA TRP A 102 -9.61 8.25 9.68
C TRP A 102 -10.15 6.94 10.28
N ASN A 103 -11.46 6.70 10.14
CA ASN A 103 -12.07 5.43 10.50
C ASN A 103 -12.62 4.77 9.22
N PRO A 104 -12.00 3.69 8.73
CA PRO A 104 -12.46 2.98 7.53
C PRO A 104 -13.86 2.37 7.68
N PHE A 105 -14.39 2.29 8.91
CA PHE A 105 -15.72 1.77 9.22
C PHE A 105 -16.76 2.85 9.53
N SER A 106 -16.39 4.14 9.52
CA SER A 106 -17.32 5.25 9.79
C SER A 106 -18.21 5.63 8.60
N VAL A 107 -18.09 4.96 7.45
CA VAL A 107 -18.98 5.19 6.28
C VAL A 107 -20.32 4.48 6.50
N LYS A 108 -21.11 4.95 7.46
CA LYS A 108 -22.55 4.68 7.62
C LYS A 108 -23.10 5.58 8.73
N LYS A 109 -23.61 6.77 8.38
CA LYS A 109 -24.71 7.50 9.09
C LYS A 109 -24.93 8.97 8.63
N SER A 110 -24.73 9.30 7.36
CA SER A 110 -25.03 10.68 6.88
C SER A 110 -26.08 10.73 5.75
N LEU A 111 -26.88 9.68 5.62
CA LEU A 111 -28.07 9.63 4.76
C LEU A 111 -29.23 9.04 5.56
N GLU A 112 -29.64 9.76 6.60
CA GLU A 112 -31.00 9.72 7.16
C GLU A 112 -31.54 11.15 7.16
#